data_AF-A0AAV5TF38-F1
#
_entry.id   AF-A0AAV5TF38-F1
#
_cell.length_a   1.000
_cell.length_b   1.000
_cell.length_c   1.000
_cell.angle_alpha   90.00
_cell.angle_beta   90.00
_cell.angle_gamma   90.00
#
_symmetry.space_group_name_H-M   'P 1'
#
loop_
_entity.id
_entity.type
_entity.pdbx_description
1 polymer ?
#
loop_
_entity_poly.entity_id
_entity_poly.type
_entity_poly.pdbx_seq_one_letter_code
_entity_poly.pdbx_strand_id
1 'polypeptide(L)'
;MSKKRFDIQGIRAWAVIAVVIFHFFPSILPWGYLGVDVFFVLSGFLISLVLEKKPCVASTYLDFYFKRFKRIFPLASLIAFINLLIISQKDELKLVKFGTRSALYAVLFGTNYNIRDEGEDYFEALEQANDYFTHYWTLSVEIQFYILAPVLLHILK
;
A
#
# COMPACT_ATOMS: atom_id res chain seq x y z
N MET A 1 13.34 22.99 10.37
CA MET A 1 12.30 21.95 10.11
C MET A 1 11.72 22.17 8.72
N SER A 2 11.78 21.17 7.84
CA SER A 2 11.06 21.22 6.55
C SER A 2 9.57 21.47 6.81
N LYS A 3 9.00 22.55 6.27
CA LYS A 3 7.57 22.86 6.35
C LYS A 3 6.78 21.63 5.86
N LYS A 4 5.85 21.12 6.68
CA LYS A 4 4.96 20.04 6.25
C LYS A 4 4.12 20.56 5.06
N ARG A 5 4.17 19.84 3.94
CA ARG A 5 3.45 20.14 2.71
C ARG A 5 1.99 19.67 2.83
N PHE A 6 1.19 20.40 3.61
CA PHE A 6 -0.22 20.09 3.83
C PHE A 6 -1.05 20.16 2.54
N ASP A 7 -0.64 21.01 1.61
CA ASP A 7 -1.13 21.06 0.23
C ASP A 7 -1.09 19.68 -0.42
N ILE A 8 0.10 19.06 -0.47
CA ILE A 8 0.28 17.75 -1.12
C ILE A 8 -0.41 16.63 -0.34
N GLN A 9 -0.37 16.68 1.00
CA GLN A 9 -1.07 15.70 1.83
C GLN A 9 -2.59 15.79 1.64
N GLY A 10 -3.14 16.98 1.46
CA GLY A 10 -4.56 17.19 1.16
C GLY A 10 -4.97 16.56 -0.17
N ILE A 11 -4.15 16.75 -1.22
CA ILE A 11 -4.42 16.12 -2.53
C ILE A 11 -4.36 14.59 -2.42
N ARG A 12 -3.39 14.05 -1.67
CA ARG A 12 -3.33 12.59 -1.40
C ARG A 12 -4.56 12.08 -0.66
N ALA A 13 -5.07 12.85 0.31
CA ALA A 13 -6.29 12.48 1.03
C ALA A 13 -7.50 12.46 0.07
N TRP A 14 -7.65 13.46 -0.78
CA TRP A 14 -8.69 13.47 -1.83
C TRP A 14 -8.56 12.30 -2.80
N ALA A 15 -7.34 11.94 -3.18
CA ALA A 15 -7.08 10.79 -4.03
C ALA A 15 -7.55 9.48 -3.37
N VAL A 16 -7.27 9.28 -2.08
CA VAL A 16 -7.77 8.12 -1.32
C VAL A 16 -9.30 8.14 -1.21
N ILE A 17 -9.91 9.29 -0.96
CA ILE A 17 -11.38 9.43 -0.91
C ILE A 17 -11.99 9.01 -2.25
N ALA A 18 -11.43 9.45 -3.37
CA ALA A 18 -11.91 9.08 -4.71
C ALA A 18 -11.84 7.55 -4.92
N VAL A 19 -10.75 6.90 -4.49
CA VAL A 19 -10.60 5.44 -4.56
C VAL A 19 -11.64 4.74 -3.69
N VAL A 20 -11.87 5.21 -2.47
CA VAL A 20 -12.89 4.64 -1.57
C VAL A 20 -14.28 4.76 -2.20
N ILE A 21 -14.65 5.95 -2.73
CA ILE A 21 -15.94 6.14 -3.40
C ILE A 21 -16.08 5.20 -4.60
N PHE A 22 -15.03 5.05 -5.41
CA PHE A 22 -15.05 4.13 -6.54
C PHE A 22 -15.37 2.69 -6.14
N HIS A 23 -14.83 2.20 -5.01
CA HIS A 23 -15.09 0.82 -4.56
C HIS A 23 -16.52 0.62 -4.04
N PHE A 24 -17.08 1.60 -3.32
CA PHE A 24 -18.43 1.46 -2.74
C PHE A 24 -19.55 1.92 -3.68
N PHE A 25 -19.26 2.88 -4.55
CA PHE A 25 -20.22 3.55 -5.42
C PHE A 25 -19.60 3.82 -6.82
N PRO A 26 -19.26 2.77 -7.58
CA PRO A 26 -18.56 2.91 -8.85
C PRO A 26 -19.34 3.74 -9.89
N SER A 27 -20.67 3.75 -9.82
CA SER A 27 -21.51 4.58 -10.69
C SER A 27 -21.45 6.09 -10.38
N ILE A 28 -21.11 6.48 -9.15
CA ILE A 28 -21.00 7.89 -8.73
C ILE A 28 -19.68 8.49 -9.21
N LEU A 29 -18.59 7.73 -9.11
CA LEU A 29 -17.26 8.18 -9.49
C LEU A 29 -16.49 7.06 -10.23
N PRO A 30 -16.85 6.76 -11.50
CA PRO A 30 -16.29 5.64 -12.25
C PRO A 30 -14.77 5.77 -12.51
N TRP A 31 -14.25 6.99 -12.48
CA TRP A 31 -12.82 7.27 -12.65
C TRP A 31 -12.07 7.41 -11.31
N GLY A 32 -12.70 7.10 -10.19
CA GLY A 32 -12.08 7.27 -8.87
C GLY A 32 -10.87 6.37 -8.64
N TYR A 33 -10.72 5.29 -9.41
CA TYR A 33 -9.52 4.45 -9.43
C TYR A 33 -8.24 5.21 -9.80
N LEU A 34 -8.34 6.29 -10.60
CA LEU A 34 -7.20 7.17 -10.95
C LEU A 34 -6.58 7.86 -9.71
N GLY A 35 -7.30 7.88 -8.58
CA GLY A 35 -6.75 8.34 -7.32
C GLY A 35 -5.54 7.52 -6.87
N VAL A 36 -5.44 6.24 -7.25
CA VAL A 36 -4.26 5.41 -6.99
C VAL A 36 -3.02 6.01 -7.68
N ASP A 37 -3.13 6.37 -8.96
CA ASP A 37 -2.03 6.95 -9.74
C ASP A 37 -1.59 8.29 -9.15
N VAL A 38 -2.54 9.17 -8.85
CA VAL A 38 -2.26 10.47 -8.21
C VAL A 38 -1.54 10.27 -6.88
N PHE A 39 -1.99 9.32 -6.05
CA PHE A 39 -1.36 9.03 -4.76
C PHE A 39 0.09 8.59 -4.91
N PHE A 40 0.39 7.70 -5.86
CA PHE A 40 1.75 7.19 -6.08
C PHE A 40 2.68 8.26 -6.67
N VAL A 41 2.22 9.02 -7.67
CA VAL A 41 3.01 10.11 -8.26
C VAL A 41 3.41 11.14 -7.19
N LEU A 42 2.46 11.57 -6.36
CA LEU A 42 2.72 12.53 -5.29
C LEU A 42 3.63 11.95 -4.20
N SER A 43 3.51 10.66 -3.91
CA SER A 43 4.39 9.97 -2.96
C SER A 43 5.82 9.95 -3.49
N GLY A 44 6.02 9.65 -4.78
CA GLY A 44 7.33 9.72 -5.45
C GLY A 44 7.96 11.09 -5.37
N PHE A 45 7.21 12.11 -5.76
CA PHE A 45 7.64 13.50 -5.67
C PHE A 45 8.10 13.88 -4.24
N LEU A 46 7.32 13.53 -3.22
CA LEU A 46 7.66 13.81 -1.82
C LEU A 46 8.88 13.04 -1.33
N ILE A 47 9.04 11.77 -1.73
CA ILE A 47 10.22 10.97 -1.36
C ILE A 47 11.47 11.59 -1.98
N SER A 48 11.45 11.91 -3.26
CA SER A 48 12.56 12.56 -3.96
C SER A 48 12.95 13.86 -3.28
N LEU A 49 12.00 14.76 -2.98
CA LEU A 49 12.26 16.00 -2.25
C LEU A 49 12.90 15.80 -0.87
N VAL A 50 12.58 14.70 -0.18
CA VAL A 50 13.13 14.39 1.15
C VAL A 50 14.55 13.84 1.04
N LEU A 51 14.82 13.00 0.03
CA LEU A 51 16.11 12.35 -0.15
C LEU A 51 17.13 13.26 -0.84
N GLU A 52 16.69 14.14 -1.74
CA GLU A 52 17.55 15.08 -2.46
C GLU A 52 18.29 16.02 -1.50
N LYS A 53 17.62 16.45 -0.44
CA LYS A 53 18.15 17.37 0.59
C LYS A 53 19.14 16.73 1.57
N LYS A 54 19.46 15.45 1.39
CA LYS A 54 20.29 14.69 2.31
C LYS A 54 21.53 14.14 1.59
N PRO A 55 22.64 13.91 2.33
CA PRO A 55 23.82 13.30 1.76
C PRO A 55 23.52 11.86 1.29
N CYS A 56 24.17 11.48 0.19
CA CYS A 56 24.06 10.18 -0.47
C CYS A 56 24.90 9.13 0.28
N VAL A 57 24.48 8.78 1.50
CA VAL A 57 25.20 7.85 2.39
C VAL A 57 24.24 6.83 2.99
N ALA A 58 24.73 5.65 3.35
CA ALA A 58 23.92 4.54 3.85
C ALA A 58 23.04 4.93 5.07
N SER A 59 23.57 5.76 5.99
CA SER A 59 22.82 6.23 7.16
C SER A 59 21.57 7.04 6.79
N THR A 60 21.62 7.86 5.74
CA THR A 60 20.46 8.60 5.22
C THR A 60 19.33 7.66 4.81
N TYR A 61 19.67 6.55 4.15
CA TYR A 61 18.70 5.58 3.62
C TYR A 61 18.14 4.70 4.72
N LEU A 62 18.98 4.22 5.64
CA LEU A 62 18.55 3.47 6.82
C LEU A 62 17.58 4.29 7.68
N ASP A 63 17.90 5.57 7.92
CA ASP A 63 17.01 6.50 8.60
C ASP A 63 15.67 6.68 7.90
N PHE A 64 15.69 6.73 6.57
CA PHE A 64 14.48 6.83 5.76
C PHE A 64 13.62 5.57 5.92
N TYR A 65 14.20 4.39 5.73
CA TYR A 65 13.49 3.10 5.88
C TYR A 65 12.92 2.93 7.28
N PHE A 66 13.72 3.21 8.32
CA PHE A 66 13.30 3.06 9.71
C PHE A 66 12.11 3.96 10.07
N LYS A 67 12.10 5.21 9.59
CA LYS A 67 10.98 6.15 9.80
C LYS A 67 9.71 5.70 9.09
N ARG A 68 9.82 5.06 7.91
CA ARG A 68 8.65 4.51 7.20
C ARG A 68 8.14 3.24 7.86
N PHE A 69 9.04 2.33 8.22
CA PHE A 69 8.71 1.10 8.93
C PHE A 69 7.98 1.37 10.25
N LYS A 70 8.52 2.25 11.11
CA LYS A 70 7.87 2.65 12.37
C LYS A 70 6.48 3.29 12.20
N ARG A 71 6.23 3.90 11.05
CA ARG A 71 4.94 4.54 10.76
C ARG A 71 3.91 3.53 10.25
N ILE A 72 4.33 2.58 9.41
CA ILE A 72 3.42 1.72 8.66
C ILE A 72 3.21 0.38 9.36
N PHE A 73 4.28 -0.24 9.82
CA PHE A 73 4.26 -1.61 10.35
C PHE A 73 3.28 -1.80 11.52
N PRO A 74 3.21 -0.91 12.53
CA PRO A 74 2.33 -1.15 13.69
C PRO A 74 0.85 -1.26 13.31
N LEU A 75 0.35 -0.34 12.48
CA LEU A 75 -1.05 -0.35 12.06
C LEU A 75 -1.31 -1.49 11.06
N ALA A 76 -0.39 -1.73 10.12
CA ALA A 76 -0.50 -2.83 9.17
C ALA A 76 -0.53 -4.20 9.88
N SER A 77 0.30 -4.42 10.89
CA SER A 77 0.28 -5.67 11.66
C SER A 77 -0.97 -5.82 12.51
N LEU A 78 -1.47 -4.73 13.12
CA LEU A 78 -2.69 -4.76 13.92
C LEU A 78 -3.91 -5.13 13.06
N ILE A 79 -4.08 -4.48 11.90
CA ILE A 79 -5.19 -4.78 10.99
C ILE A 79 -5.08 -6.21 10.45
N ALA A 80 -3.86 -6.68 10.15
CA ALA A 80 -3.65 -8.04 9.68
C ALA A 80 -4.01 -9.08 10.75
N PHE A 81 -3.65 -8.80 12.00
CA PHE A 81 -4.01 -9.64 13.14
C PHE A 81 -5.53 -9.69 13.36
N ILE A 82 -6.22 -8.56 13.28
CA ILE A 82 -7.68 -8.50 13.40
C ILE A 82 -8.34 -9.32 12.29
N ASN A 83 -7.91 -9.17 11.04
CA ASN A 83 -8.44 -9.95 9.92
C ASN A 83 -8.21 -11.45 10.10
N LEU A 84 -7.04 -11.87 10.60
CA LEU A 84 -6.75 -13.26 10.92
C LEU A 84 -7.69 -13.83 11.99
N LEU A 85 -7.99 -13.06 13.05
CA LEU A 85 -8.96 -13.48 14.08
C LEU A 85 -10.35 -13.69 13.48
N ILE A 86 -10.80 -12.81 12.59
CA ILE A 86 -12.09 -12.94 11.91
C ILE A 86 -12.11 -14.19 11.01
N ILE A 87 -11.04 -14.43 10.24
CA ILE A 87 -10.93 -15.58 9.36
C ILE A 87 -10.90 -16.90 10.16
N SER A 88 -10.23 -16.93 11.31
CA SER A 88 -10.14 -18.14 12.15
C SER A 88 -11.49 -18.63 12.71
N GLN A 89 -12.53 -17.79 12.68
CA GLN A 89 -13.89 -18.15 13.11
C GLN A 89 -14.72 -18.79 11.98
N LYS A 90 -14.18 -18.92 10.76
CA LYS A 90 -14.89 -19.52 9.63
C LYS A 90 -14.73 -21.04 9.64
N ASP A 91 -15.82 -21.77 9.45
CA ASP A 91 -15.82 -23.24 9.43
C ASP A 91 -15.21 -23.85 8.14
N GLU A 92 -15.10 -23.05 7.08
CA GLU A 92 -14.58 -23.52 5.80
C GLU A 92 -13.04 -23.53 5.78
N LEU A 93 -12.46 -24.73 5.89
CA LEU A 93 -11.00 -24.92 5.90
C LEU A 93 -10.28 -24.30 4.68
N LYS A 94 -10.94 -24.26 3.51
CA LYS A 94 -10.40 -23.61 2.31
C LYS A 94 -10.24 -22.10 2.50
N LEU A 95 -11.27 -21.43 3.02
CA LEU A 95 -11.23 -19.99 3.33
C LEU A 95 -10.16 -19.68 4.38
N VAL A 96 -10.02 -20.51 5.40
CA VAL A 96 -8.99 -20.33 6.45
C VAL A 96 -7.58 -20.46 5.86
N LYS A 97 -7.32 -21.49 5.05
CA LYS A 97 -6.00 -21.68 4.40
C LYS A 97 -5.67 -20.55 3.44
N PHE A 98 -6.63 -20.14 2.61
CA PHE A 98 -6.47 -19.03 1.68
C PHE A 98 -6.21 -17.72 2.42
N GLY A 99 -7.04 -17.37 3.41
CA GLY A 99 -6.89 -16.17 4.20
C GLY A 99 -5.58 -16.11 5.00
N THR A 100 -5.08 -17.24 5.49
CA THR A 100 -3.78 -17.32 6.19
C THR A 100 -2.61 -17.08 5.22
N ARG A 101 -2.70 -17.62 3.99
CA ARG A 101 -1.72 -17.33 2.94
C ARG A 101 -1.74 -15.84 2.58
N SER A 102 -2.92 -15.27 2.34
CA SER A 102 -3.06 -13.84 2.03
C SER A 102 -2.54 -12.94 3.17
N ALA A 103 -2.74 -13.33 4.43
CA ALA A 103 -2.18 -12.63 5.58
C ALA A 103 -0.64 -12.62 5.58
N LEU A 104 -0.01 -13.74 5.20
CA LEU A 104 1.45 -13.81 5.07
C LEU A 104 1.95 -12.82 4.02
N TYR A 105 1.33 -12.80 2.83
CA TYR A 105 1.67 -11.82 1.79
C TYR A 105 1.39 -10.37 2.24
N ALA A 106 0.34 -10.13 3.04
CA ALA A 106 0.03 -8.82 3.59
C ALA A 106 1.11 -8.29 4.54
N VAL A 107 1.56 -9.13 5.48
CA VAL A 107 2.61 -8.75 6.45
C VAL A 107 3.98 -8.60 5.77
N LEU A 108 4.24 -9.38 4.71
CA LEU A 108 5.45 -9.28 3.91
C LEU A 108 5.36 -8.19 2.82
N PHE A 109 4.26 -7.44 2.75
CA PHE A 109 4.04 -6.40 1.73
C PHE A 109 4.20 -6.90 0.28
N GLY A 110 3.70 -8.11 0.02
CA GLY A 110 3.78 -8.82 -1.26
C GLY A 110 2.43 -9.25 -1.83
N THR A 111 1.32 -8.66 -1.41
CA THR A 111 -0.03 -9.07 -1.86
C THR A 111 -0.26 -8.91 -3.37
N ASN A 112 0.51 -8.05 -4.04
CA ASN A 112 0.54 -7.94 -5.49
C ASN A 112 1.16 -9.16 -6.21
N TYR A 113 1.82 -10.06 -5.49
CA TYR A 113 2.36 -11.32 -5.99
C TYR A 113 1.56 -12.53 -5.53
N ASN A 114 0.48 -12.33 -4.77
CA ASN A 114 -0.37 -13.43 -4.36
C ASN A 114 -1.09 -13.95 -5.60
N ILE A 115 -0.64 -15.10 -6.12
CA ILE A 115 -1.24 -15.76 -7.28
C ILE A 115 -2.64 -16.21 -6.84
N ARG A 116 -3.65 -15.45 -7.27
CA ARG A 116 -5.05 -15.88 -7.29
C ARG A 116 -5.18 -16.93 -8.38
N ASP A 117 -6.07 -17.90 -8.18
CA ASP A 117 -6.25 -19.00 -9.13
C ASP A 117 -6.44 -18.42 -10.55
N GLU A 118 -5.72 -19.02 -11.50
CA GLU A 118 -5.45 -18.51 -12.85
C GLU A 118 -6.73 -18.01 -13.55
N GLY A 119 -6.93 -16.68 -13.62
CA GLY A 119 -7.99 -16.08 -14.44
C GLY A 119 -8.71 -14.86 -13.88
N GLU A 120 -8.61 -14.55 -12.57
CA GLU A 120 -9.25 -13.34 -12.02
C GLU A 120 -8.46 -12.07 -12.38
N ASP A 121 -9.08 -11.16 -13.11
CA ASP A 121 -8.52 -9.82 -13.34
C ASP A 121 -8.42 -9.09 -11.98
N TYR A 122 -7.31 -8.38 -11.74
CA TYR A 122 -7.08 -7.65 -10.47
C TYR A 122 -8.26 -6.76 -10.07
N PHE A 123 -8.92 -6.14 -11.05
CA PHE A 123 -10.10 -5.31 -10.88
C PHE A 123 -11.34 -6.12 -10.48
N GLU A 124 -11.56 -7.30 -11.07
CA GLU A 124 -12.68 -8.19 -10.69
C GLU A 124 -12.53 -8.68 -9.25
N ALA A 125 -11.30 -9.03 -8.86
CA ALA A 125 -11.06 -9.51 -7.51
C ALA A 125 -11.03 -8.38 -6.45
N LEU A 126 -10.81 -7.12 -6.85
CA LEU A 126 -11.09 -5.93 -6.02
C LEU A 126 -12.59 -5.70 -5.85
N GLU A 127 -13.37 -5.88 -6.91
CA GLU A 127 -14.82 -5.69 -6.92
C GLU A 127 -15.54 -6.78 -6.10
N GLN A 128 -15.09 -8.03 -6.19
CA GLN A 128 -15.69 -9.15 -5.47
C GLN A 128 -15.33 -9.19 -3.98
N ALA A 129 -14.23 -8.54 -3.57
CA ALA A 129 -13.77 -8.45 -2.17
C ALA A 129 -13.70 -9.79 -1.39
N ASN A 130 -13.48 -10.91 -2.09
CA ASN A 130 -13.43 -12.25 -1.50
C ASN A 130 -12.24 -12.47 -0.54
N ASP A 131 -11.19 -11.65 -0.67
CA ASP A 131 -10.00 -11.67 0.19
C ASP A 131 -9.95 -10.44 1.10
N TYR A 132 -9.99 -10.67 2.42
CA TYR A 132 -9.88 -9.67 3.49
C TYR A 132 -8.57 -8.85 3.43
N PHE A 133 -7.56 -9.32 2.69
CA PHE A 133 -6.29 -8.64 2.53
C PHE A 133 -6.14 -7.90 1.19
N THR A 134 -7.17 -7.85 0.34
CA THR A 134 -7.09 -7.17 -0.96
C THR A 134 -6.67 -5.70 -0.83
N HIS A 135 -7.13 -5.01 0.21
CA HIS A 135 -6.77 -3.61 0.47
C HIS A 135 -5.29 -3.39 0.83
N TYR A 136 -4.52 -4.45 1.14
CA TYR A 136 -3.07 -4.36 1.35
C TYR A 136 -2.30 -4.22 0.04
N TRP A 137 -2.94 -4.37 -1.12
CA TRP A 137 -2.26 -4.24 -2.41
C TRP A 137 -1.56 -2.89 -2.55
N THR A 138 -2.29 -1.78 -2.37
CA THR A 138 -1.72 -0.43 -2.51
C THR A 138 -0.62 -0.20 -1.49
N LEU A 139 -0.78 -0.72 -0.27
CA LEU A 139 0.23 -0.63 0.78
C LEU A 139 1.49 -1.43 0.45
N SER A 140 1.33 -2.62 -0.14
CA SER A 140 2.42 -3.49 -0.58
C SER A 140 3.26 -2.80 -1.64
N VAL A 141 2.60 -2.23 -2.65
CA VAL A 141 3.25 -1.43 -3.69
C VAL A 141 3.91 -0.17 -3.11
N GLU A 142 3.29 0.50 -2.14
CA GLU A 142 3.88 1.68 -1.47
C GLU A 142 5.18 1.33 -0.73
N ILE A 143 5.24 0.20 -0.02
CA ILE A 143 6.47 -0.28 0.63
C ILE A 143 7.56 -0.61 -0.39
N GLN A 144 7.21 -1.32 -1.47
CA GLN A 144 8.15 -1.64 -2.55
C GLN A 144 8.71 -0.35 -3.16
N PHE A 145 7.86 0.64 -3.39
CA PHE A 145 8.26 1.95 -3.89
C PHE A 145 9.18 2.69 -2.90
N TYR A 146 8.92 2.60 -1.59
CA TYR A 146 9.84 3.14 -0.59
C TYR A 146 11.22 2.48 -0.61
N ILE A 147 11.30 1.18 -0.87
CA ILE A 147 12.57 0.45 -0.98
C ILE A 147 13.32 0.86 -2.27
N LEU A 148 12.60 1.00 -3.38
CA LEU A 148 13.20 1.33 -4.68
C LEU A 148 13.68 2.78 -4.78
N ALA A 149 12.95 3.74 -4.21
CA ALA A 149 13.22 5.16 -4.43
C ALA A 149 14.64 5.63 -4.02
N PRO A 150 15.20 5.24 -2.86
CA PRO A 150 16.58 5.59 -2.51
C PRO A 150 17.62 4.93 -3.41
N VAL A 151 17.37 3.70 -3.88
CA VAL A 151 18.25 2.99 -4.83
C VAL A 151 18.28 3.73 -6.16
N LEU A 152 17.11 4.08 -6.70
CA LEU A 152 17.01 4.86 -7.93
C LEU A 152 17.71 6.22 -7.80
N LEU A 153 17.50 6.93 -6.68
CA LEU A 153 18.16 8.21 -6.44
C LEU A 153 19.69 8.08 -6.29
N HIS A 154 20.19 6.97 -5.77
CA HIS A 154 21.62 6.70 -5.69
C HIS A 154 22.23 6.46 -7.08
N ILE A 155 21.54 5.74 -7.96
CA ILE A 155 21.99 5.45 -9.34
C ILE A 155 21.96 6.70 -10.23
N LEU A 156 20.99 7.59 -10.01
CA LEU A 156 20.80 8.80 -10.82
C LEU A 156 21.70 9.99 -10.43
N LYS A 157 22.50 9.86 -9.37
CA LYS A 157 23.43 10.89 -8.89
C LYS A 157 24.87 10.52 -9.22
#